data_AF-A0A966K5J1-F1
#
_entry.id   AF-A0A966K5J1-F1
#
_cell.length_a   1.000
_cell.length_b   1.000
_cell.length_c   1.000
_cell.angle_alpha   90.00
_cell.angle_beta   90.00
_cell.angle_gamma   90.00
#
_symmetry.space_group_name_H-M   'P 1'
#
loop_
_entity.id
_entity.type
_entity.pdbx_description
1 polymer ?
#
loop_
_entity_poly.entity_id
_entity_poly.type
_entity_poly.pdbx_seq_one_letter_code
_entity_poly.pdbx_strand_id
1 'polypeptide(L)'
;LEIESEDQINYAVDPMRGERFYAAIRQYWPELKDGSLQADYSGVRAKIVSKDQPAGDFRIDGPNAHGIEGLYNFFGFESPALTSSLAIAKYLKGLLNP
;
A
#
# COMPACT_ATOMS: atom_id res chain seq x y z
N LEU A 1 7.05 -4.34 -7.07
CA LEU A 1 7.46 -3.88 -8.41
C LEU A 1 8.92 -4.27 -8.54
N GLU A 2 9.36 -4.71 -9.71
CA GLU A 2 10.79 -4.90 -9.98
C GLU A 2 11.31 -3.57 -10.53
N ILE A 3 11.54 -2.63 -9.62
CA ILE A 3 12.08 -1.30 -9.89
C ILE A 3 13.25 -1.06 -8.95
N GLU A 4 14.25 -0.31 -9.42
CA GLU A 4 15.46 0.04 -8.67
C GLU A 4 15.35 1.42 -8.00
N SER A 5 14.44 2.27 -8.50
CA SER A 5 14.20 3.62 -7.99
C SER A 5 12.74 4.06 -8.22
N GLU A 6 12.29 5.06 -7.46
CA GLU A 6 10.90 5.52 -7.49
C GLU A 6 10.47 6.18 -8.81
N ASP A 7 11.41 6.76 -9.57
CA ASP A 7 11.14 7.37 -10.87
C ASP A 7 10.72 6.35 -11.94
N GLN A 8 11.00 5.06 -11.71
CA GLN A 8 10.57 3.97 -12.59
C GLN A 8 9.11 3.53 -12.34
N ILE A 9 8.43 4.09 -11.33
CA ILE A 9 7.04 3.72 -11.05
C ILE A 9 6.15 4.20 -12.20
N ASN A 10 5.65 3.24 -12.96
CA ASN A 10 4.65 3.46 -14.00
C ASN A 10 3.25 3.14 -13.49
N TYR A 11 2.39 4.15 -13.41
CA TYR A 11 0.99 4.01 -12.99
C TYR A 11 0.03 3.64 -14.12
N ALA A 12 0.51 3.53 -15.37
CA ALA A 12 -0.31 3.12 -16.50
C ALA A 12 -0.91 1.73 -16.25
N VAL A 13 -2.23 1.63 -16.42
CA VAL A 13 -2.96 0.37 -16.29
C VAL A 13 -2.94 -0.34 -17.64
N ASP A 14 -2.32 -1.51 -17.68
CA ASP A 14 -2.44 -2.44 -18.80
C ASP A 14 -3.83 -3.09 -18.81
N PRO A 15 -4.70 -2.79 -19.79
CA PRO A 15 -6.05 -3.35 -19.85
C PRO A 15 -6.08 -4.88 -19.94
N MET A 16 -5.03 -5.52 -20.47
CA MET A 16 -4.95 -6.98 -20.56
C MET A 16 -4.89 -7.65 -19.18
N ARG A 17 -4.49 -6.93 -18.14
CA ARG A 17 -4.56 -7.42 -16.75
C ARG A 17 -6.00 -7.66 -16.30
N GLY A 18 -6.99 -7.09 -16.96
CA GLY A 18 -8.42 -7.30 -16.72
C GLY A 18 -8.89 -8.73 -16.97
N GLU A 19 -8.29 -9.44 -17.92
CA GLU A 19 -8.75 -10.76 -18.39
C GLU A 19 -8.81 -11.80 -17.26
N ARG A 20 -7.81 -11.82 -16.38
CA ARG A 20 -7.77 -12.73 -15.22
C ARG A 20 -8.87 -12.47 -14.17
N PHE A 21 -9.48 -11.28 -14.16
CA PHE A 21 -10.50 -10.94 -13.17
C PHE A 21 -11.85 -11.57 -13.50
N TYR A 22 -12.19 -11.84 -14.77
CA TYR A 22 -13.47 -12.42 -15.15
C TYR A 22 -13.74 -13.76 -14.45
N ALA A 23 -12.74 -14.66 -14.46
CA ALA A 23 -12.87 -15.98 -13.84
C ALA A 23 -13.11 -15.88 -12.32
N ALA A 24 -12.42 -14.95 -11.64
CA ALA A 24 -12.59 -14.71 -10.21
C ALA A 24 -13.94 -14.06 -9.89
N ILE A 25 -14.34 -13.03 -10.62
CA ILE A 25 -15.59 -12.30 -10.38
C ILE A 25 -16.81 -13.22 -10.62
N ARG A 26 -16.76 -14.06 -11.66
CA ARG A 26 -17.87 -14.98 -11.98
C ARG A 26 -18.13 -16.05 -10.92
N GLN A 27 -17.24 -16.22 -9.94
CA GLN A 27 -17.50 -17.07 -8.77
C GLN A 27 -18.65 -16.52 -7.91
N TYR A 28 -18.86 -15.20 -7.91
CA TYR A 28 -19.91 -14.53 -7.13
C TYR A 28 -20.86 -13.66 -7.98
N TRP A 29 -20.53 -13.38 -9.24
CA TRP A 29 -21.41 -12.73 -10.21
C TRP A 29 -21.34 -13.41 -11.59
N PRO A 30 -22.02 -14.57 -11.77
CA PRO A 30 -21.90 -15.39 -12.98
C PRO A 30 -22.32 -14.67 -14.28
N GLU A 31 -23.23 -13.70 -14.18
CA GLU A 31 -23.79 -12.97 -15.32
C GLU A 31 -22.91 -11.81 -15.82
N LEU A 32 -21.71 -11.61 -15.25
CA LEU A 32 -20.76 -10.61 -15.73
C LEU A 32 -20.46 -10.85 -17.23
N LYS A 33 -20.87 -9.90 -18.08
CA LYS A 33 -20.67 -9.96 -19.53
C LYS A 33 -19.21 -9.72 -19.92
N ASP A 34 -18.75 -10.40 -20.95
CA ASP A 34 -17.45 -10.13 -21.57
C ASP A 34 -17.35 -8.65 -21.99
N GLY A 35 -16.15 -8.08 -21.87
CA GLY A 35 -15.87 -6.68 -22.20
C GLY A 35 -16.45 -5.63 -21.22
N SER A 36 -17.04 -6.04 -20.09
CA SER A 36 -17.60 -5.10 -19.11
C SER A 36 -16.56 -4.46 -18.19
N LEU A 37 -15.38 -5.08 -18.03
CA LEU A 37 -14.29 -4.53 -17.22
C LEU A 37 -13.50 -3.50 -18.02
N GLN A 38 -13.35 -2.30 -17.47
CA GLN A 38 -12.54 -1.23 -18.05
C GLN A 38 -11.33 -0.95 -17.17
N ALA A 39 -10.21 -0.61 -17.81
CA ALA A 39 -9.03 -0.13 -17.09
C ALA A 39 -9.37 1.21 -16.43
N ASP A 40 -9.12 1.30 -15.12
CA ASP A 40 -9.40 2.50 -14.32
C ASP A 40 -8.08 3.08 -13.80
N TYR A 41 -7.69 2.75 -12.56
CA TYR A 41 -6.47 3.25 -11.94
C TYR A 41 -5.58 2.14 -11.38
N SER A 42 -4.35 2.50 -11.03
CA SER A 42 -3.43 1.67 -10.26
C SER A 42 -2.88 2.44 -9.06
N GLY A 43 -2.31 1.71 -8.10
CA GLY A 43 -1.63 2.28 -6.95
C GLY A 43 -0.51 1.38 -6.45
N VAL A 44 0.47 1.97 -5.77
CA VAL A 44 1.62 1.27 -5.20
C VAL A 44 1.52 1.30 -3.68
N ARG A 45 1.73 0.15 -3.03
CA ARG A 45 1.78 0.04 -1.56
C ARG A 45 3.22 0.16 -1.09
N ALA A 46 3.46 0.99 -0.08
CA ALA A 46 4.77 1.20 0.54
C ALA A 46 5.15 0.04 1.47
N LYS A 47 5.54 -1.11 0.90
CA LYS A 47 5.93 -2.30 1.66
C LYS A 47 7.34 -2.18 2.24
N ILE A 48 7.54 -2.79 3.40
CA ILE A 48 8.84 -2.87 4.11
C ILE A 48 9.43 -4.27 4.16
N VAL A 49 8.76 -5.23 3.50
CA VAL A 49 9.12 -6.64 3.45
C VAL A 49 9.21 -7.08 2.00
N SER A 50 10.03 -8.09 1.73
CA SER A 50 10.15 -8.71 0.41
C SER A 50 8.86 -9.43 0.01
N LYS A 51 8.70 -9.69 -1.30
CA LYS A 51 7.50 -10.31 -1.90
C LYS A 51 7.08 -11.63 -1.23
N ASP A 52 8.05 -12.42 -0.78
CA ASP A 52 7.83 -13.77 -0.24
C ASP A 52 7.76 -13.81 1.31
N GLN A 53 7.81 -12.65 1.96
CA GLN A 53 7.68 -12.54 3.42
C GLN A 53 6.24 -12.20 3.84
N PRO A 54 5.84 -12.55 5.08
CA PRO A 54 4.58 -12.08 5.65
C PRO A 54 4.48 -10.55 5.58
N ALA A 55 3.26 -10.02 5.46
CA ALA A 55 3.04 -8.58 5.47
C ALA A 55 3.63 -7.96 6.76
N GLY A 56 4.42 -6.91 6.60
CA GLY A 56 5.00 -6.16 7.71
C GLY A 56 3.95 -5.27 8.38
N ASP A 57 4.17 -4.95 9.65
CA ASP A 57 3.34 -3.97 10.38
C ASP A 57 3.76 -2.53 10.04
N PHE A 58 2.95 -1.55 10.44
CA PHE A 58 3.35 -0.14 10.41
C PHE A 58 4.54 0.09 11.32
N ARG A 59 5.56 0.79 10.81
CA ARG A 59 6.77 1.09 11.57
C ARG A 59 6.99 2.59 11.62
N ILE A 60 7.06 3.12 12.83
CA ILE A 60 7.44 4.51 13.09
C ILE A 60 8.79 4.48 13.81
N ASP A 61 9.82 4.99 13.15
CA ASP A 61 11.12 5.20 13.77
C ASP A 61 11.25 6.68 14.14
N GLY A 62 11.50 6.97 15.42
CA GLY A 62 11.74 8.33 15.92
C GLY A 62 13.14 8.49 16.51
N PRO A 63 13.40 9.60 17.24
CA PRO A 63 14.73 9.91 17.80
C PRO A 63 15.32 8.78 18.65
N ASN A 64 14.50 8.05 19.42
CA ASN A 64 14.97 6.90 20.21
C ASN A 64 15.47 5.72 19.36
N ALA A 65 15.06 5.62 18.10
CA ALA A 65 15.47 4.54 17.19
C ALA A 65 16.73 4.89 16.38
N HIS A 66 16.86 6.15 15.93
CA HIS A 66 17.92 6.57 15.01
C HIS A 66 18.80 7.73 15.52
N GLY A 67 18.48 8.37 16.64
CA GLY A 67 19.28 9.42 17.28
C GLY A 67 19.18 10.82 16.65
N ILE A 68 18.17 11.08 15.82
CA ILE A 68 17.98 12.38 15.14
C ILE A 68 16.75 13.06 15.73
N GLU A 69 16.98 14.13 16.48
CA GLU A 69 15.91 14.91 17.12
C GLU A 69 14.96 15.53 16.09
N GLY A 70 13.66 15.48 16.40
CA GLY A 70 12.60 16.05 15.55
C GLY A 70 12.27 15.29 14.26
N LEU A 71 12.97 14.20 13.93
CA LEU A 71 12.67 13.36 12.76
C LEU A 71 11.88 12.11 13.16
N TYR A 72 10.80 11.84 12.41
CA TYR A 72 10.02 10.60 12.52
C TYR A 72 9.77 10.03 11.13
N ASN A 73 10.22 8.81 10.90
CA ASN A 73 10.04 8.10 9.64
C ASN A 73 8.86 7.13 9.71
N PHE A 74 8.08 7.10 8.64
CA PHE A 74 6.87 6.29 8.51
C PHE A 74 7.11 5.24 7.42
N PHE A 75 7.24 3.98 7.81
CA PHE A 75 7.47 2.88 6.88
C PHE A 75 6.32 1.87 6.95
N GLY A 76 5.97 1.27 5.82
CA GLY A 76 5.01 0.17 5.81
C GLY A 76 3.54 0.60 5.85
N PHE A 77 3.24 1.90 5.72
CA PHE A 77 1.89 2.47 5.81
C PHE A 77 1.01 2.12 4.59
N GLU A 78 0.78 0.83 4.36
CA GLU A 78 -0.18 0.29 3.41
C GLU A 78 -1.59 0.21 4.02
N SER A 79 -2.52 -0.55 3.43
CA SER A 79 -3.86 -0.72 4.02
C SER A 79 -3.75 -1.37 5.41
N PRO A 80 -4.42 -0.85 6.46
CA PRO A 80 -5.49 0.16 6.46
C PRO A 80 -5.05 1.56 6.96
N ALA A 81 -3.93 2.12 6.47
CA ALA A 81 -3.36 3.38 6.97
C ALA A 81 -4.31 4.57 6.83
N LEU A 82 -5.06 4.66 5.72
CA LEU A 82 -6.06 5.73 5.54
C LEU A 82 -7.14 5.66 6.61
N THR A 83 -7.74 4.48 6.80
CA THR A 83 -8.77 4.23 7.83
C THR A 83 -8.23 4.50 9.23
N SER A 84 -6.95 4.21 9.48
CA SER A 84 -6.31 4.34 10.79
C SER A 84 -5.62 5.68 11.02
N SER A 85 -5.71 6.62 10.06
CA SER A 85 -4.93 7.86 10.02
C SER A 85 -5.03 8.69 11.31
N LEU A 86 -6.23 8.82 11.88
CA LEU A 86 -6.45 9.55 13.13
C LEU A 86 -5.83 8.84 14.35
N ALA A 87 -5.89 7.51 14.39
CA ALA A 87 -5.28 6.72 15.46
C ALA A 87 -3.75 6.79 15.38
N ILE A 88 -3.20 6.73 14.17
CA ILE A 88 -1.77 6.92 13.89
C ILE A 88 -1.31 8.30 14.37
N ALA A 89 -2.04 9.36 14.03
CA ALA A 89 -1.71 10.72 14.48
C ALA A 89 -1.75 10.85 16.02
N LYS A 90 -2.74 10.23 16.68
CA LYS A 90 -2.83 10.20 18.15
C LYS A 90 -1.65 9.46 18.78
N TYR A 91 -1.23 8.33 18.20
CA TYR A 91 -0.06 7.59 18.65
C TYR A 91 1.21 8.44 18.52
N LEU A 92 1.43 9.07 17.36
CA LEU A 92 2.57 9.97 17.14
C LEU A 92 2.60 11.13 18.14
N LYS A 93 1.45 11.75 18.43
CA LYS A 93 1.38 12.82 19.45
C LYS A 93 1.85 12.36 20.83
N GLY A 94 1.59 11.10 21.19
CA GLY A 94 2.10 10.51 22.43
C GLY A 94 3.61 10.33 22.44
N LEU A 95 4.23 10.07 21.29
CA LEU A 95 5.68 9.98 21.16
C LEU A 95 6.38 11.35 21.21
N LEU A 96 5.72 12.41 20.71
CA LEU A 96 6.26 13.77 20.68
C LEU A 96 6.30 14.44 22.05
N ASN A 97 5.38 14.08 22.94
CA ASN A 97 5.26 14.63 24.29
C ASN A 97 5.44 13.49 25.32
N PRO A 98 6.64 12.91 25.43
CA PRO A 98 6.89 11.77 26.30
C PRO A 98 6.69 12.10 27.79
#